data_AF-A0A917NBI4-F1
#
_entry.id   AF-A0A917NBI4-F1
#
_cell.length_a   1.000
_cell.length_b   1.000
_cell.length_c   1.000
_cell.angle_alpha   90.00
_cell.angle_beta   90.00
_cell.angle_gamma   90.00
#
_symmetry.space_group_name_H-M   'P 1'
#
loop_
_entity.id
_entity.type
_entity.pdbx_description
1 polymer ?
#
loop_
_entity_poly.entity_id
_entity_poly.type
_entity_poly.pdbx_seq_one_letter_code
_entity_poly.pdbx_strand_id
1 'polypeptide(L)'
;MKEQTNQEQKPEPQATAQEQGLSLYEKYQALMQKFADIEQIPNYRPDLKASEGQKLAVESIQLCGELVQTVQIMDADINRLFKYAEKMGKWLEGQEGWTHEES
;
A
#
# COMPACT_ATOMS: atom_id res chain seq x y z
N MET A 1 52.29 16.89 -24.50
CA MET A 1 50.87 16.65 -24.80
C MET A 1 50.32 15.77 -23.68
N LYS A 2 49.32 16.26 -22.93
CA LYS A 2 48.66 15.53 -21.85
C LYS A 2 47.17 15.43 -22.24
N GLU A 3 46.73 14.23 -22.60
CA GLU A 3 45.31 13.91 -22.83
C GLU A 3 44.99 12.75 -21.88
N GLN A 4 44.49 13.07 -20.68
CA GLN A 4 43.06 13.05 -20.30
C GLN A 4 42.45 11.65 -20.32
N THR A 5 42.59 10.97 -19.17
CA THR A 5 41.85 9.77 -18.79
C THR A 5 40.38 10.14 -18.59
N ASN A 6 39.51 9.57 -19.43
CA ASN A 6 38.07 9.68 -19.34
C ASN A 6 37.59 8.87 -18.12
N GLN A 7 37.02 9.53 -17.12
CA GLN A 7 36.38 8.86 -15.97
C GLN A 7 34.98 8.42 -16.40
N GLU A 8 34.78 7.11 -16.53
CA GLU A 8 33.45 6.49 -16.52
C GLU A 8 32.80 6.70 -15.15
N GLN A 9 31.93 7.71 -15.05
CA GLN A 9 30.99 7.84 -13.94
C GLN A 9 29.89 6.80 -14.13
N LYS A 10 30.04 5.69 -13.41
CA LYS A 10 29.00 4.69 -13.18
C LYS A 10 27.88 5.37 -12.36
N PRO A 11 26.62 5.38 -12.80
CA PRO A 11 25.54 5.91 -11.97
C PRO A 11 25.38 5.00 -10.74
N GLU A 12 25.67 5.55 -9.56
CA GLU A 12 25.31 4.92 -8.29
C GLU A 12 23.78 4.77 -8.24
N PRO A 13 23.25 3.62 -7.79
CA PRO A 13 21.82 3.46 -7.60
C PRO A 13 21.39 4.42 -6.49
N GLN A 14 20.70 5.49 -6.86
CA GLN A 14 19.94 6.29 -5.92
C GLN A 14 18.88 5.36 -5.30
N ALA A 15 19.17 4.86 -4.11
CA ALA A 15 18.17 4.33 -3.22
C ALA A 15 17.19 5.48 -2.96
N THR A 16 16.07 5.47 -3.69
CA THR A 16 14.90 6.26 -3.35
C THR A 16 14.55 5.87 -1.92
N ALA A 17 14.69 6.83 -1.00
CA ALA A 17 14.19 6.69 0.36
C ALA A 17 12.70 6.42 0.24
N GLN A 18 12.34 5.15 0.31
CA GLN A 18 10.96 4.70 0.33
C GLN A 18 10.41 5.26 1.63
N GLU A 19 9.61 6.34 1.53
CA GLU A 19 8.79 6.80 2.65
C GLU A 19 8.05 5.55 3.14
N GLN A 20 8.43 5.08 4.33
CA GLN A 20 7.77 3.96 4.96
C GLN A 20 6.38 4.45 5.35
N GLY A 21 5.45 4.35 4.40
CA GLY A 21 4.03 4.56 4.66
C GLY A 21 3.59 3.62 5.77
N LEU A 22 2.63 4.07 6.58
CA LEU A 22 2.05 3.28 7.66
C LEU A 22 1.63 1.89 7.15
N SER A 23 1.94 0.86 7.93
CA SER A 23 1.45 -0.49 7.71
C SER A 23 -0.08 -0.54 7.76
N LEU A 24 -0.67 -1.60 7.20
CA LEU A 24 -2.12 -1.81 7.21
C LEU A 24 -2.70 -1.75 8.64
N TYR A 25 -1.99 -2.35 9.61
CA TYR A 25 -2.40 -2.34 11.01
C TYR A 25 -2.35 -0.94 11.61
N GLU A 26 -1.31 -0.17 11.33
CA GLU A 26 -1.19 1.21 11.81
C GLU A 26 -2.26 2.12 11.20
N LYS A 27 -2.58 1.96 9.90
CA LYS A 27 -3.68 2.67 9.26
C LYS A 27 -5.03 2.34 9.89
N TYR A 28 -5.25 1.07 10.24
CA TYR A 28 -6.47 0.64 10.95
C TYR A 28 -6.56 1.25 12.35
N GLN A 29 -5.49 1.20 13.13
CA GLN A 29 -5.46 1.81 14.47
C GLN A 29 -5.70 3.32 14.40
N ALA A 30 -5.09 4.01 13.43
CA ALA A 30 -5.32 5.44 13.20
C ALA A 30 -6.78 5.74 12.86
N LEU A 31 -7.43 4.90 12.04
CA LEU A 31 -8.86 5.03 11.73
C LEU A 31 -9.73 4.84 12.98
N MET A 32 -9.47 3.82 13.80
CA MET A 32 -10.22 3.57 15.03
C MET A 32 -10.07 4.72 16.03
N GLN A 33 -8.87 5.29 16.14
CA GLN A 33 -8.62 6.45 16.99
C GLN A 33 -9.44 7.66 16.52
N LYS A 34 -9.50 7.95 15.21
CA LYS A 34 -10.29 9.09 14.71
C LYS A 34 -11.79 8.95 14.99
N PHE A 35 -12.34 7.75 14.93
CA PHE A 35 -13.73 7.54 15.33
C PHE A 35 -13.93 7.79 16.83
N ALA A 36 -13.01 7.32 17.68
CA ALA A 36 -13.06 7.62 19.11
C ALA A 36 -12.97 9.13 19.38
N ASP A 37 -12.12 9.86 18.64
CA ASP A 37 -11.98 11.30 18.79
C ASP A 37 -13.27 12.05 18.39
N ILE A 38 -13.98 11.58 17.35
CA ILE A 38 -15.28 12.15 16.96
C ILE A 38 -16.32 11.98 18.08
N GLU A 39 -16.35 10.83 18.75
CA GLU A 39 -17.28 10.57 19.85
C GLU A 39 -17.04 11.46 21.07
N GLN A 40 -15.82 11.95 21.24
CA GLN A 40 -15.48 12.86 22.34
C GLN A 40 -15.90 14.32 22.09
N ILE A 41 -16.32 14.67 20.87
CA ILE A 41 -16.73 16.05 20.57
C ILE A 41 -18.01 16.40 21.35
N PRO A 42 -18.00 17.41 22.24
CA PRO A 42 -19.15 17.71 23.07
C PRO A 42 -20.36 18.20 22.25
N ASN A 43 -21.52 17.55 22.44
CA ASN A 43 -22.75 17.86 21.68
C ASN A 43 -23.27 19.29 21.86
N TYR A 44 -22.93 19.97 22.95
CA TYR A 44 -23.37 21.34 23.24
C TYR A 44 -22.54 22.42 22.52
N ARG A 45 -21.51 22.04 21.76
CA ARG A 45 -20.68 22.94 20.93
C ARG A 45 -20.86 22.63 19.44
N PRO A 46 -21.97 23.11 18.83
CA PRO A 46 -22.26 22.85 17.42
C PRO A 46 -21.20 23.40 16.47
N ASP A 47 -20.47 24.44 16.88
CA ASP A 47 -19.33 25.03 16.16
C ASP A 47 -18.12 24.08 16.08
N LEU A 48 -17.74 23.44 17.20
CA LEU A 48 -16.66 22.45 17.22
C LEU A 48 -17.06 21.17 16.48
N LYS A 49 -18.31 20.75 16.64
CA LYS A 49 -18.88 19.59 15.94
C LYS A 49 -18.85 19.77 14.41
N ALA A 50 -19.12 20.97 13.92
CA ALA A 50 -19.04 21.27 12.49
C ALA A 50 -17.59 21.32 11.99
N SER A 51 -16.69 21.99 12.72
CA SER A 51 -15.29 22.18 12.30
C SER A 51 -14.44 20.91 12.46
N GLU A 52 -14.29 20.43 13.69
CA GLU A 52 -13.41 19.31 14.03
C GLU A 52 -14.03 17.98 13.61
N GLY A 53 -15.35 17.84 13.77
CA GLY A 53 -16.08 16.65 13.34
C GLY A 53 -16.02 16.45 11.84
N GLN A 54 -16.15 17.51 11.04
CA GLN A 54 -16.02 17.40 9.58
C GLN A 54 -14.59 17.03 9.17
N LYS A 55 -13.57 17.64 9.79
CA LYS A 55 -12.17 17.30 9.53
C LYS A 55 -11.89 15.82 9.83
N LEU A 56 -12.23 15.35 11.03
CA LEU A 56 -12.02 13.97 11.43
C LEU A 56 -12.81 12.98 10.56
N ALA A 57 -14.03 13.34 10.15
CA ALA A 57 -14.83 12.52 9.24
C ALA A 57 -14.18 12.39 7.85
N VAL A 58 -13.72 13.50 7.25
CA VAL A 58 -13.01 13.48 5.96
C VAL A 58 -11.75 12.61 6.04
N GLU A 59 -10.95 12.82 7.08
CA GLU A 59 -9.73 12.06 7.28
C GLU A 59 -9.99 10.55 7.53
N SER A 60 -11.09 10.21 8.21
CA SER A 60 -11.49 8.82 8.44
C SER A 60 -11.98 8.15 7.15
N ILE A 61 -12.74 8.87 6.33
CA ILE A 61 -13.17 8.39 5.00
C ILE A 61 -11.95 8.08 4.13
N GLN A 62 -10.95 8.96 4.14
CA GLN A 62 -9.73 8.77 3.35
C GLN A 62 -8.94 7.53 3.82
N LEU A 63 -8.71 7.39 5.12
CA LEU A 63 -8.04 6.21 5.69
C LEU A 63 -8.82 4.91 5.38
N CYS A 64 -10.14 4.94 5.45
CA CYS A 64 -10.98 3.80 5.08
C CYS A 64 -10.80 3.42 3.60
N GLY A 65 -10.78 4.42 2.70
CA GLY A 65 -10.51 4.21 1.28
C GLY A 65 -9.15 3.56 1.02
N GLU A 66 -8.10 4.03 1.69
CA GLU A 66 -6.76 3.43 1.58
C GLU A 66 -6.72 1.97 2.08
N LEU A 67 -7.40 1.67 3.19
CA LEU A 67 -7.49 0.30 3.71
C LEU A 67 -8.20 -0.63 2.73
N VAL A 68 -9.32 -0.19 2.15
CA VAL A 68 -10.06 -0.96 1.14
C VAL A 68 -9.19 -1.23 -0.08
N GLN A 69 -8.50 -0.22 -0.62
CA GLN A 69 -7.60 -0.40 -1.76
C GLN A 69 -6.47 -1.38 -1.44
N THR A 70 -5.89 -1.28 -0.24
CA THR A 70 -4.81 -2.20 0.18
C THR A 70 -5.31 -3.65 0.22
N VAL A 71 -6.49 -3.89 0.80
CA VAL A 71 -7.09 -5.24 0.84
C VAL A 71 -7.42 -5.75 -0.56
N GLN A 72 -7.93 -4.90 -1.46
CA GLN A 72 -8.19 -5.29 -2.85
C GLN A 72 -6.92 -5.71 -3.62
N ILE A 73 -5.80 -5.01 -3.39
CA ILE A 73 -4.51 -5.39 -3.96
C ILE A 73 -4.05 -6.74 -3.40
N MET A 74 -4.13 -6.93 -2.08
CA MET A 74 -3.76 -8.20 -1.46
C MET A 74 -4.62 -9.36 -1.97
N ASP A 75 -5.92 -9.15 -2.18
CA ASP A 75 -6.82 -10.16 -2.76
C ASP A 75 -6.42 -10.52 -4.20
N ALA A 76 -6.07 -9.53 -5.02
CA ALA A 76 -5.57 -9.76 -6.38
C ALA A 76 -4.26 -10.56 -6.39
N ASP A 77 -3.33 -10.25 -5.48
CA ASP A 77 -2.06 -10.97 -5.35
C ASP A 77 -2.26 -12.41 -4.88
N ILE A 78 -3.16 -12.65 -3.92
CA ILE A 78 -3.54 -13.99 -3.46
C ILE A 78 -4.14 -14.80 -4.63
N ASN A 79 -5.03 -14.19 -5.40
CA ASN A 79 -5.61 -14.83 -6.59
C ASN A 79 -4.56 -15.19 -7.64
N ARG A 80 -3.53 -14.35 -7.82
CA ARG A 80 -2.39 -14.65 -8.69
C ARG A 80 -1.56 -15.82 -8.16
N LEU A 81 -1.31 -15.88 -6.85
CA LEU A 81 -0.62 -17.03 -6.23
C LEU A 81 -1.39 -18.34 -6.41
N PHE A 82 -2.71 -18.33 -6.27
CA PHE A 82 -3.53 -19.51 -6.55
C PHE A 82 -3.39 -20.00 -7.99
N LYS A 83 -3.41 -19.09 -8.96
CA LYS A 83 -3.20 -19.44 -10.38
C LYS A 83 -1.83 -20.07 -10.62
N TYR A 84 -0.78 -19.53 -9.99
CA TYR A 84 0.55 -20.11 -10.08
C TYR A 84 0.64 -21.49 -9.42
N ALA A 85 0.00 -21.67 -8.26
CA ALA A 85 -0.07 -22.96 -7.59
C ALA A 85 -0.81 -24.01 -8.44
N GLU A 86 -1.91 -23.63 -9.10
CA GLU A 86 -2.63 -24.52 -10.02
C GLU A 86 -1.77 -24.90 -11.23
N LYS A 87 -1.11 -23.94 -11.86
CA LYS A 87 -0.18 -24.18 -12.99
C LYS A 87 0.96 -25.12 -12.57
N MET A 88 1.51 -24.92 -11.37
CA MET A 88 2.54 -25.78 -10.81
C MET A 88 2.03 -27.21 -10.57
N GLY A 89 0.81 -27.36 -10.05
CA GLY A 89 0.16 -28.67 -9.90
C GLY A 89 0.03 -29.41 -11.23
N LYS A 90 -0.53 -28.75 -12.26
CA LYS A 90 -0.67 -29.34 -13.60
C LYS A 90 0.67 -29.71 -14.24
N TRP A 91 1.70 -28.91 -14.00
CA TRP A 91 3.06 -29.21 -14.46
C TRP A 91 3.64 -30.45 -13.77
N LEU A 92 3.50 -30.57 -12.44
CA LEU A 92 3.95 -31.74 -11.69
C LEU A 92 3.21 -33.02 -12.09
N GLU A 93 1.93 -32.91 -12.45
CA GLU A 93 1.11 -34.00 -12.97
C GLU A 93 1.41 -34.34 -14.45
N GLY A 94 2.30 -33.58 -15.11
CA GLY A 94 2.66 -33.78 -16.52
C GLY A 94 1.54 -33.42 -17.51
N GLN A 95 0.51 -32.68 -17.06
CA GLN A 95 -0.62 -32.26 -17.88
C GLN A 95 -0.30 -31.02 -18.73
N GLU A 96 0.58 -30.15 -18.24
CA GLU A 96 0.99 -28.90 -18.92
C GLU A 96 2.51 -28.70 -18.85
N GLY A 97 3.11 -28.10 -19.89
CA GLY A 97 4.53 -27.72 -19.88
C GLY A 97 4.75 -26.40 -19.13
N TRP A 98 5.89 -26.25 -18.44
CA TRP A 98 6.22 -24.99 -17.76
C TRP A 98 6.68 -23.94 -18.77
N THR A 99 5.77 -23.08 -19.20
CA THR A 99 6.10 -21.87 -19.96
C THR A 99 6.47 -20.75 -18.97
N HIS A 100 7.73 -20.32 -18.98
CA HIS A 100 8.11 -19.04 -18.38
C HIS A 100 7.53 -17.94 -19.28
N GLU A 101 6.42 -17.33 -18.87
CA GLU A 101 6.00 -16.06 -19.45
C GLU A 101 6.91 -14.98 -18.87
N GLU A 102 8.02 -14.69 -19.57
CA GLU A 102 8.83 -13.52 -19.30
C GLU A 102 7.96 -12.27 -19.45
N SER A 103 7.90 -11.46 -18.38
CA SER A 103 7.20 -10.17 -18.34
C SER A 103 8.11 -9.03 -18.79
#